data_AF-A0A831K412-F1
#
_entry.id   AF-A0A831K412-F1
#
_cell.length_a   1.000
_cell.length_b   1.000
_cell.length_c   1.000
_cell.angle_alpha   90.00
_cell.angle_beta   90.00
_cell.angle_gamma   90.00
#
_symmetry.space_group_name_H-M   'P 1'
#
loop_
_entity.id
_entity.type
_entity.pdbx_description
1 polymer ?
#
loop_
_entity_poly.entity_id
_entity_poly.type
_entity_poly.pdbx_seq_one_letter_code
_entity_poly.pdbx_strand_id
1 'polypeptide(L)'
;MEKKTIKLNDCRKQYTYDQDKACTPQKTIDHFMTRLEEANLDILEEVRRIDTGRLDIPVYFSVCGKDALKTIGTKKQMGKGSTPVQSRASACMELGERFSFFSFIKNSDNFVVGDYDAMIQAGYPVLDIEYLLASV
;
A
#
# COMPACT_ATOMS: atom_id res chain seq x y z
N MET A 1 23.94 -16.40 -4.03
CA MET A 1 22.68 -15.81 -4.53
C MET A 1 23.02 -14.89 -5.66
N GLU A 2 22.49 -15.13 -6.87
CA GLU A 2 22.61 -14.16 -7.96
C GLU A 2 21.96 -12.84 -7.54
N LYS A 3 22.70 -11.73 -7.65
CA LYS A 3 22.14 -10.40 -7.45
C LYS A 3 21.14 -10.14 -8.58
N LYS A 4 19.85 -10.26 -8.27
CA LYS A 4 18.78 -9.76 -9.16
C LYS A 4 18.89 -8.24 -9.21
N THR A 5 19.55 -7.73 -10.25
CA THR A 5 19.62 -6.29 -10.50
C THR A 5 18.24 -5.78 -10.91
N ILE A 6 17.64 -4.92 -10.09
CA ILE A 6 16.41 -4.21 -10.45
C ILE A 6 16.76 -3.19 -11.53
N LYS A 7 16.26 -3.37 -12.74
CA LYS A 7 16.37 -2.38 -13.81
C LYS A 7 15.12 -1.49 -13.81
N LEU A 8 15.31 -0.22 -13.47
CA LEU A 8 14.24 0.77 -13.57
C LEU A 8 13.92 1.05 -15.04
N ASN A 9 12.64 1.22 -15.34
CA ASN A 9 12.15 1.57 -16.67
C ASN A 9 11.25 2.82 -16.55
N ASP A 10 11.09 3.53 -17.66
CA ASP A 10 10.16 4.65 -17.75
C ASP A 10 8.74 4.21 -17.40
N CYS A 11 8.07 5.01 -16.55
CA CYS A 11 6.67 4.82 -16.17
C CYS A 11 5.94 6.15 -16.36
N ARG A 12 5.48 6.41 -17.58
CA ARG A 12 4.82 7.67 -17.94
C ARG A 12 3.42 7.72 -17.33
N LYS A 13 2.99 8.91 -16.92
CA LYS A 13 1.61 9.18 -16.48
C LYS A 13 0.67 9.01 -17.68
N GLN A 14 -0.29 8.09 -17.58
CA GLN A 14 -1.28 7.81 -18.63
C GLN A 14 -2.70 8.23 -18.23
N TYR A 15 -2.89 8.62 -16.98
CA TYR A 15 -4.11 9.20 -16.46
C TYR A 15 -3.74 10.50 -15.75
N THR A 16 -4.37 11.60 -16.15
CA THR A 16 -4.11 12.96 -15.63
C THR A 16 -5.39 13.77 -15.43
N TYR A 17 -6.57 13.14 -15.58
CA TYR A 17 -7.86 13.82 -15.45
C TYR A 17 -8.15 14.25 -14.00
N ASP A 18 -7.91 13.34 -13.05
CA ASP A 18 -8.15 13.56 -11.62
C ASP A 18 -6.83 13.48 -10.85
N GLN A 19 -6.05 12.44 -11.12
CA GLN A 19 -4.75 12.21 -10.50
C GLN A 19 -3.72 11.83 -11.55
N ASP A 20 -2.47 12.15 -11.27
CA ASP A 20 -1.31 11.83 -12.09
C ASP A 20 -0.84 10.38 -11.88
N LYS A 21 -1.46 9.43 -12.59
CA LYS A 21 -1.22 7.99 -12.42
C LYS A 21 -0.73 7.33 -13.71
N ALA A 22 0.03 6.25 -13.55
CA ALA A 22 0.56 5.45 -14.66
C ALA A 22 -0.51 4.67 -15.42
N CYS A 23 -1.68 4.44 -14.82
CA CYS A 23 -2.82 3.80 -15.45
C CYS A 23 -4.12 4.37 -14.92
N THR A 24 -5.25 3.98 -15.54
CA THR A 24 -6.57 4.46 -15.14
C THR A 24 -6.99 3.88 -13.78
N PRO A 25 -7.95 4.51 -13.08
CA PRO A 25 -8.45 4.00 -11.81
C PRO A 25 -9.12 2.62 -11.96
N GLN A 26 -9.82 2.37 -13.07
CA GLN A 26 -10.41 1.07 -13.34
C GLN A 26 -9.33 -0.02 -13.47
N LYS A 27 -8.27 0.24 -14.24
CA LYS A 27 -7.15 -0.69 -14.38
C LYS A 27 -6.44 -0.95 -13.05
N THR A 28 -6.38 0.05 -12.17
CA THR A 28 -5.87 -0.12 -10.81
C THR A 28 -6.74 -1.08 -10.00
N ILE A 29 -8.07 -0.94 -10.06
CA ILE A 29 -9.01 -1.83 -9.39
C ILE A 29 -8.89 -3.26 -9.93
N ASP A 30 -8.86 -3.42 -11.25
CA ASP A 30 -8.76 -4.73 -11.89
C ASP A 30 -7.47 -5.45 -11.47
N HIS A 31 -6.33 -4.76 -11.54
CA HIS A 31 -5.06 -5.29 -11.06
C HIS A 31 -5.12 -5.67 -9.58
N PHE A 32 -5.69 -4.80 -8.73
CA PHE A 32 -5.81 -5.08 -7.30
C PHE A 32 -6.58 -6.39 -7.06
N MET A 33 -7.74 -6.56 -7.69
CA MET A 33 -8.56 -7.78 -7.56
C MET A 33 -7.80 -9.02 -8.05
N THR A 34 -7.18 -8.96 -9.23
CA THR A 34 -6.38 -10.07 -9.76
C THR A 34 -5.24 -10.45 -8.81
N ARG A 35 -4.56 -9.47 -8.19
CA ARG A 35 -3.49 -9.75 -7.22
C ARG A 35 -3.99 -10.40 -5.94
N LEU A 36 -5.20 -10.08 -5.48
CA LEU A 36 -5.78 -10.75 -4.31
C LEU A 36 -6.07 -12.21 -4.60
N GLU A 37 -6.60 -12.50 -5.79
CA GLU A 37 -6.86 -13.87 -6.25
C GLU A 37 -5.55 -14.65 -6.41
N GLU A 38 -4.56 -14.11 -7.11
CA GLU A 38 -3.25 -14.74 -7.32
C GLU A 38 -2.51 -15.02 -6.01
N ALA A 39 -2.63 -14.11 -5.04
CA ALA A 39 -2.00 -14.25 -3.72
C ALA A 39 -2.86 -15.06 -2.72
N ASN A 40 -4.08 -15.46 -3.10
CA ASN A 40 -5.06 -16.11 -2.24
C ASN A 40 -5.28 -15.36 -0.91
N LEU A 41 -5.52 -14.04 -1.00
CA LEU A 41 -5.69 -13.14 0.13
C LEU A 41 -7.15 -12.72 0.33
N ASP A 42 -7.70 -12.95 1.52
CA ASP A 42 -9.03 -12.50 1.93
C ASP A 42 -8.93 -11.15 2.68
N ILE A 43 -8.50 -10.10 1.98
CA ILE A 43 -8.36 -8.75 2.57
C ILE A 43 -9.54 -7.82 2.26
N LEU A 44 -10.33 -8.11 1.23
CA LEU A 44 -11.45 -7.28 0.78
C LEU A 44 -12.74 -8.09 0.68
N GLU A 45 -13.76 -7.71 1.45
CA GLU A 45 -15.09 -8.30 1.37
C GLU A 45 -15.96 -7.59 0.31
N GLU A 46 -16.08 -6.27 0.41
CA GLU A 46 -16.83 -5.45 -0.56
C GLU A 46 -16.29 -4.02 -0.63
N VAL A 47 -16.61 -3.31 -1.72
CA VAL A 47 -16.37 -1.87 -1.86
C VAL A 47 -17.69 -1.17 -2.15
N ARG A 48 -18.14 -0.30 -1.24
CA ARG A 48 -19.46 0.33 -1.29
C ARG A 48 -19.39 1.85 -1.25
N ARG A 49 -20.27 2.51 -1.98
CA ARG A 49 -20.44 3.98 -1.95
C ARG A 49 -21.23 4.37 -0.70
N ILE A 50 -20.83 5.44 -0.01
CA ILE A 50 -21.40 5.85 1.30
C ILE A 50 -21.72 7.34 1.43
N ASP A 51 -21.42 8.15 0.42
CA ASP A 51 -21.83 9.55 0.43
C ASP A 51 -23.35 9.70 0.31
N THR A 52 -23.90 10.73 0.95
CA THR A 52 -25.34 11.04 0.99
C THR A 52 -25.75 12.14 0.00
N GLY A 53 -24.86 12.52 -0.92
CA GLY A 53 -25.10 13.62 -1.89
C GLY A 53 -25.02 15.04 -1.31
N ARG A 54 -24.66 15.21 -0.02
CA ARG A 54 -24.57 16.56 0.58
C ARG A 54 -23.55 17.48 -0.10
N LEU A 55 -22.45 16.92 -0.62
CA LEU A 55 -21.37 17.66 -1.28
C LEU A 55 -21.15 17.21 -2.73
N ASP A 56 -21.92 16.23 -3.22
CA ASP A 56 -21.71 15.55 -4.51
C ASP A 56 -20.29 15.01 -4.75
N ILE A 57 -19.50 14.81 -3.67
CA ILE A 57 -18.17 14.19 -3.71
C ILE A 57 -18.34 12.69 -3.45
N PRO A 58 -17.92 11.81 -4.37
CA PRO A 58 -18.02 10.37 -4.16
C PRO A 58 -17.13 9.91 -3.00
N VAL A 59 -17.68 9.10 -2.11
CA VAL A 59 -16.94 8.46 -1.01
C VAL A 59 -17.27 6.98 -0.98
N TYR A 60 -16.24 6.15 -0.89
CA TYR A 60 -16.36 4.70 -0.82
C TYR A 60 -15.71 4.15 0.44
N PHE A 61 -16.24 3.04 0.96
CA PHE A 61 -15.54 2.19 1.91
C PHE A 61 -15.14 0.88 1.25
N SER A 62 -13.95 0.39 1.59
CA SER A 62 -13.62 -1.02 1.48
C SER A 62 -13.89 -1.69 2.82
N VAL A 63 -14.65 -2.77 2.81
CA VAL A 63 -14.92 -3.60 3.98
C VAL A 63 -13.82 -4.64 4.08
N CYS A 64 -13.17 -4.73 5.24
CA CYS A 64 -12.04 -5.62 5.45
C CYS A 64 -12.51 -7.08 5.44
N GLY A 65 -11.89 -7.88 4.57
CA GLY A 65 -11.96 -9.34 4.64
C GLY A 65 -11.27 -9.90 5.89
N LYS A 66 -11.27 -11.23 6.04
CA LYS A 66 -10.79 -11.90 7.26
C LYS A 66 -9.33 -11.62 7.57
N ASP A 67 -8.46 -11.66 6.56
CA ASP A 67 -7.02 -11.44 6.72
C ASP A 67 -6.75 -9.98 7.07
N ALA A 68 -7.43 -9.04 6.42
CA ALA A 68 -7.34 -7.62 6.73
C ALA A 68 -7.81 -7.30 8.15
N LEU A 69 -8.92 -7.89 8.60
CA LEU A 69 -9.42 -7.68 9.94
C LEU A 69 -8.42 -8.18 11.00
N LYS A 70 -7.85 -9.38 10.80
CA LYS A 70 -6.84 -9.96 11.68
C LYS A 70 -5.55 -9.12 11.73
N THR A 71 -5.11 -8.64 10.57
CA THR A 71 -3.83 -7.93 10.45
C THR A 71 -3.94 -6.46 10.83
N ILE A 72 -4.96 -5.74 10.35
CA ILE A 72 -5.10 -4.29 10.52
C ILE A 72 -5.88 -3.96 11.81
N GLY A 73 -6.85 -4.79 12.19
CA GLY A 73 -7.69 -4.59 13.38
C GLY A 73 -8.89 -3.66 13.17
N THR A 74 -9.03 -3.03 12.01
CA THR A 74 -10.18 -2.17 11.65
C THR A 74 -11.12 -2.89 10.69
N LYS A 75 -12.42 -2.57 10.73
CA LYS A 75 -13.44 -3.20 9.88
C LYS A 75 -13.53 -2.63 8.45
N LYS A 76 -12.97 -1.44 8.20
CA LYS A 76 -13.12 -0.73 6.92
C LYS A 76 -12.01 0.28 6.67
N GLN A 77 -11.74 0.59 5.41
CA GLN A 77 -10.94 1.75 4.97
C GLN A 77 -11.77 2.70 4.10
N MET A 78 -11.25 3.90 3.91
CA MET A 78 -11.94 5.01 3.24
C MET A 78 -11.31 5.26 1.86
N GLY A 79 -12.12 5.69 0.90
CA GLY A 79 -11.65 6.10 -0.41
C GLY A 79 -12.38 7.33 -0.91
N LYS A 80 -11.63 8.23 -1.55
CA LYS A 80 -12.10 9.51 -2.08
C LYS A 80 -11.42 9.84 -3.40
N GLY A 81 -12.06 10.71 -4.18
CA GLY A 81 -11.59 11.13 -5.49
C GLY A 81 -12.61 12.02 -6.16
N SER A 82 -12.22 12.67 -7.26
CA SER A 82 -13.10 13.55 -8.02
C SER A 82 -14.09 12.77 -8.89
N THR A 83 -13.88 11.46 -9.07
CA THR A 83 -14.80 10.55 -9.77
C THR A 83 -15.17 9.34 -8.89
N PRO A 84 -16.34 8.70 -9.14
CA PRO A 84 -16.71 7.47 -8.43
C PRO A 84 -15.69 6.35 -8.59
N VAL A 85 -15.15 6.16 -9.80
CA VAL A 85 -14.15 5.12 -10.06
C VAL A 85 -12.81 5.41 -9.37
N GLN A 86 -12.38 6.67 -9.30
CA GLN A 86 -11.20 7.05 -8.53
C GLN A 86 -11.40 6.82 -7.03
N SER A 87 -12.59 7.16 -6.51
CA SER A 87 -12.90 6.98 -5.09
C SER A 87 -12.92 5.52 -4.69
N ARG A 88 -13.46 4.65 -5.56
CA ARG A 88 -13.39 3.20 -5.42
C ARG A 88 -11.94 2.69 -5.44
N ALA A 89 -11.13 3.14 -6.39
CA ALA A 89 -9.72 2.78 -6.47
C ALA A 89 -8.95 3.21 -5.21
N SER A 90 -9.22 4.41 -4.70
CA SER A 90 -8.64 4.91 -3.45
C SER A 90 -8.98 4.01 -2.26
N ALA A 91 -10.22 3.53 -2.13
CA ALA A 91 -10.62 2.64 -1.04
C ALA A 91 -9.90 1.28 -1.11
N CYS A 92 -9.70 0.74 -2.32
CA CYS A 92 -8.94 -0.49 -2.52
C CYS A 92 -7.46 -0.30 -2.17
N MET A 93 -6.86 0.79 -2.65
CA MET A 93 -5.42 1.03 -2.44
C MET A 93 -5.09 1.37 -0.99
N GLU A 94 -5.96 2.08 -0.25
CA GLU A 94 -5.78 2.31 1.19
C GLU A 94 -5.81 0.99 1.97
N LEU A 95 -6.73 0.07 1.63
CA LEU A 95 -6.76 -1.27 2.20
C LEU A 95 -5.48 -2.07 1.91
N GLY A 96 -5.03 -2.07 0.65
CA GLY A 96 -3.77 -2.70 0.26
C GLY A 96 -2.58 -2.14 1.03
N GLU A 97 -2.45 -0.82 1.11
CA GLU A 97 -1.40 -0.13 1.85
C GLU A 97 -1.39 -0.54 3.33
N ARG A 98 -2.54 -0.43 4.00
CA ARG A 98 -2.66 -0.77 5.43
C ARG A 98 -2.34 -2.23 5.69
N PHE A 99 -2.87 -3.13 4.86
CA PHE A 99 -2.59 -4.56 4.99
C PHE A 99 -1.10 -4.86 4.80
N SER A 100 -0.46 -4.30 3.77
CA SER A 100 0.97 -4.48 3.51
C SER A 100 1.82 -3.93 4.65
N PHE A 101 1.53 -2.72 5.13
CA PHE A 101 2.26 -2.10 6.23
C PHE A 101 2.17 -2.94 7.51
N PHE A 102 0.96 -3.31 7.94
CA PHE A 102 0.78 -4.06 9.18
C PHE A 102 1.27 -5.50 9.07
N SER A 103 1.14 -6.14 7.91
CA SER A 103 1.74 -7.46 7.66
C SER A 103 3.26 -7.40 7.78
N PHE A 104 3.88 -6.33 7.24
CA PHE A 104 5.32 -6.16 7.29
C PHE A 104 5.81 -5.90 8.73
N ILE A 105 5.22 -4.92 9.43
CA ILE A 105 5.72 -4.50 10.75
C ILE A 105 5.45 -5.51 11.86
N LYS A 106 4.39 -6.33 11.74
CA LYS A 106 4.04 -7.35 12.74
C LYS A 106 4.83 -8.65 12.59
N ASN A 107 5.56 -8.82 11.49
CA ASN A 107 6.41 -9.97 11.29
C ASN A 107 7.83 -9.65 11.75
N SER A 108 8.24 -10.21 12.90
CA SER A 108 9.58 -10.04 13.45
C SER A 108 10.70 -10.51 12.52
N ASP A 109 10.42 -11.48 11.64
CA ASP A 109 11.40 -12.06 10.73
C ASP A 109 11.82 -11.07 9.62
N ASN A 110 11.06 -9.98 9.44
CA ASN A 110 11.42 -8.90 8.52
C ASN A 110 12.51 -7.97 9.10
N PHE A 111 12.86 -8.12 10.38
CA PHE A 111 13.74 -7.20 11.09
C PHE A 111 14.96 -7.91 11.68
N VAL A 112 16.09 -7.21 11.63
CA VAL A 112 17.26 -7.51 12.46
C VAL A 112 17.30 -6.45 13.55
N VAL A 113 17.38 -6.87 14.81
CA VAL A 113 17.34 -5.97 15.97
C VAL A 113 18.64 -6.10 16.75
N GLY A 114 19.26 -4.95 17.03
CA GLY A 114 20.45 -4.83 17.87
C GLY A 114 20.90 -3.37 17.93
N ASP A 115 21.91 -3.09 18.76
CA ASP A 115 22.56 -1.79 18.78
C ASP A 115 23.54 -1.63 17.59
N TYR A 116 23.99 -0.39 17.37
CA TYR A 116 24.83 -0.03 16.23
C TYR A 116 26.14 -0.82 16.18
N ASP A 117 26.82 -0.95 17.32
CA ASP A 117 28.11 -1.64 17.41
C ASP A 117 27.96 -3.15 17.14
N ALA A 118 26.91 -3.78 17.69
CA ALA A 118 26.60 -5.18 17.44
C ALA A 118 26.29 -5.44 15.96
N MET A 119 25.56 -4.54 15.29
CA MET A 119 25.26 -4.68 13.87
C MET A 119 26.52 -4.53 12.99
N ILE A 120 27.44 -3.62 13.34
CA ILE A 120 28.74 -3.51 12.68
C ILE A 120 29.56 -4.79 12.86
N GLN A 121 29.66 -5.29 14.10
CA GLN A 121 30.42 -6.51 14.41
C GLN A 121 29.85 -7.74 13.69
N ALA A 122 28.53 -7.80 13.53
CA ALA A 122 27.85 -8.84 12.77
C ALA A 122 27.97 -8.67 11.23
N GLY A 123 28.61 -7.60 10.74
CA GLY A 123 28.87 -7.36 9.33
C GLY A 123 27.66 -6.86 8.54
N TYR A 124 26.64 -6.32 9.21
CA TYR A 124 25.49 -5.72 8.53
C TYR A 124 25.85 -4.35 7.93
N PRO A 125 25.26 -3.98 6.78
CA PRO A 125 25.46 -2.67 6.17
C PRO A 125 24.65 -1.61 6.91
N VAL A 126 25.18 -1.13 8.04
CA VAL A 126 24.61 0.01 8.78
C VAL A 126 24.98 1.33 8.10
N LEU A 127 24.07 2.30 8.15
CA LEU A 127 24.35 3.66 7.67
C LEU A 127 25.32 4.34 8.63
N ASP A 128 26.42 4.89 8.10
CA ASP A 128 27.41 5.59 8.92
C ASP A 128 26.76 6.79 9.64
N ILE A 129 27.11 6.98 10.92
CA ILE A 129 26.59 8.06 11.76
C ILE A 129 26.90 9.44 11.18
N GLU A 130 27.97 9.58 10.39
CA GLU A 130 28.30 10.82 9.69
C GLU A 130 27.21 11.25 8.70
N TYR A 131 26.48 10.31 8.09
CA TYR A 131 25.35 10.63 7.20
C TYR A 131 24.18 11.27 7.95
N LEU A 132 23.97 10.92 9.22
CA LEU A 132 22.92 11.53 10.04
C LEU A 132 23.25 13.01 10.32
N LEU A 133 24.53 13.34 10.49
CA LEU A 133 24.99 14.72 10.69
C LEU A 133 24.80 15.59 9.44
N ALA A 134 24.73 15.00 8.25
CA ALA A 134 24.47 15.70 6.99
C ALA A 134 22.97 15.88 6.67
N SER A 135 22.07 15.33 7.50
CA SER A 135 20.62 15.38 7.28
C SER A 135 19.93 16.62 7.87
N VAL A 136 20.70 17.60 8.36
CA VAL A 136 20.22 18.86 8.95
C VAL A 136 20.44 20.06 8.03
#